data_AF-H0HNQ8-F1
#
_entry.id   AF-H0HNQ8-F1
#
_cell.length_a   1.000
_cell.length_b   1.000
_cell.length_c   1.000
_cell.angle_alpha   90.00
_cell.angle_beta   90.00
_cell.angle_gamma   90.00
#
_symmetry.space_group_name_H-M   'P 1'
#
loop_
_entity.id
_entity.type
_entity.pdbx_description
1 polymer ?
#
loop_
_entity_poly.entity_id
_entity_poly.type
_entity_poly.pdbx_seq_one_letter_code
_entity_poly.pdbx_strand_id
1 'polypeptide(L)'
;MSEFRLSADAGSRRVVATCCNTPVFLEMKGAHWLSIYLHLWPDEARPKAELRTMAGDLPDASKLPDDIANLKSHTVSFYAKLLRAWIAMGFRNPKIEVMGKIVA
;
A
#
# COMPACT_ATOMS: atom_id res chain seq x y z
N MET A 1 -3.94 6.14 -16.44
CA MET A 1 -3.86 5.25 -15.27
C MET A 1 -5.18 4.55 -15.11
N SER A 2 -5.17 3.31 -14.63
CA SER A 2 -6.37 2.51 -14.46
C SER A 2 -6.36 1.74 -13.15
N GLU A 3 -7.54 1.53 -12.57
CA GLU A 3 -7.70 0.67 -11.41
C GLU A 3 -7.83 -0.81 -11.80
N PHE A 4 -7.29 -1.67 -10.95
CA PHE A 4 -7.33 -3.12 -11.08
C PHE A 4 -7.64 -3.76 -9.72
N ARG A 5 -8.55 -4.73 -9.70
CA ARG A 5 -8.88 -5.54 -8.52
C ARG A 5 -8.61 -7.00 -8.83
N LEU A 6 -8.18 -7.75 -7.82
CA LEU A 6 -7.93 -9.20 -7.95
C LEU A 6 -9.23 -10.00 -8.11
N SER A 7 -10.32 -9.50 -7.54
CA SER A 7 -11.69 -10.02 -7.70
C SER A 7 -12.67 -8.85 -7.68
N ALA A 8 -13.91 -9.07 -8.13
CA ALA A 8 -14.93 -8.02 -8.17
C ALA A 8 -15.25 -7.43 -6.79
N ASP A 9 -15.13 -8.25 -5.74
CA ASP A 9 -15.43 -7.93 -4.34
C ASP A 9 -14.18 -7.59 -3.50
N ALA A 10 -12.98 -7.59 -4.09
CA ALA A 10 -11.74 -7.33 -3.37
C ALA A 10 -11.79 -5.99 -2.62
N GLY A 11 -11.46 -6.03 -1.33
CA GLY A 11 -11.38 -4.85 -0.45
C GLY A 11 -10.22 -3.90 -0.77
N SER A 12 -9.40 -4.21 -1.77
CA SER A 12 -8.32 -3.34 -2.25
C SER A 12 -8.35 -3.19 -3.77
N ARG A 13 -7.92 -2.03 -4.26
CA ARG A 13 -7.61 -1.79 -5.67
C ARG A 13 -6.15 -1.36 -5.84
N ARG A 14 -5.57 -1.73 -6.97
CA ARG A 14 -4.25 -1.29 -7.42
C ARG A 14 -4.46 -0.29 -8.54
N VAL A 15 -3.71 0.80 -8.54
CA VAL A 15 -3.74 1.77 -9.63
C VAL A 15 -2.44 1.67 -10.40
N VAL A 16 -2.55 1.48 -11.71
CA VAL A 16 -1.45 1.16 -12.60
C VAL A 16 -1.36 2.20 -13.72
N ALA A 17 -0.14 2.59 -14.07
CA ALA A 17 0.12 3.37 -15.28
C ALA A 17 0.05 2.45 -16.50
N THR A 18 -0.95 2.65 -17.35
CA THR A 18 -1.26 1.74 -18.48
C THR A 18 -0.28 1.84 -19.64
N CYS A 19 0.53 2.89 -19.72
CA CYS A 19 1.58 3.02 -20.74
C CYS A 19 2.73 2.02 -20.57
N CYS A 20 2.98 1.56 -19.34
CA CYS A 20 4.18 0.77 -18.99
C CYS A 20 3.93 -0.31 -17.94
N ASN A 21 2.68 -0.52 -17.52
CA ASN A 21 2.27 -1.46 -16.47
C ASN A 21 2.92 -1.20 -15.10
N THR A 22 3.39 0.02 -14.83
CA THR A 22 4.01 0.39 -13.56
C THR A 22 2.95 0.57 -12.48
N PRO A 23 3.07 -0.10 -11.32
CA PRO A 23 2.15 0.09 -10.22
C PRO A 23 2.42 1.42 -9.50
N VAL A 24 1.37 2.20 -9.24
CA VAL A 24 1.46 3.55 -8.66
C VAL A 24 1.12 3.53 -7.17
N PHE A 25 -0.06 3.03 -6.83
CA PHE A 25 -0.47 2.86 -5.43
C PHE A 25 -1.49 1.74 -5.26
N LEU A 26 -1.63 1.26 -4.02
CA LEU A 26 -2.71 0.42 -3.56
C LEU A 26 -3.58 1.21 -2.59
N GLU A 27 -4.89 1.09 -2.77
CA GLU A 27 -5.89 1.69 -1.91
C GLU A 27 -6.77 0.60 -1.31
N MET A 28 -7.02 0.70 -0.02
CA MET A 28 -7.97 -0.15 0.69
C MET A 28 -9.30 0.58 0.83
N LYS A 29 -10.40 -0.15 0.66
CA LYS A 29 -11.75 0.40 0.75
C LYS A 29 -11.95 1.08 2.11
N GLY A 30 -12.21 2.39 2.07
CA GLY A 30 -12.48 3.19 3.27
C GLY A 30 -11.22 3.61 4.05
N ALA A 31 -10.01 3.34 3.56
CA ALA A 31 -8.80 3.89 4.17
C ALA A 31 -8.68 5.40 3.92
N HIS A 32 -8.10 6.13 4.87
CA HIS A 32 -7.77 7.55 4.72
C HIS A 32 -6.37 7.79 4.14
N TRP A 33 -5.66 6.71 3.79
CA TRP A 33 -4.29 6.74 3.26
C TRP A 33 -4.16 5.88 2.00
N LEU A 34 -3.05 6.09 1.29
CA LEU A 34 -2.64 5.28 0.14
C LEU A 34 -1.32 4.56 0.45
N SER A 35 -1.17 3.34 -0.05
CA SER A 35 0.10 2.63 -0.05
C SER A 35 0.81 2.87 -1.38
N ILE A 36 1.85 3.68 -1.39
CA ILE A 36 2.56 4.08 -2.62
C ILE A 36 3.80 3.19 -2.81
N TYR A 37 4.09 2.83 -4.06
CA TYR A 37 5.27 2.00 -4.36
C TYR A 37 6.56 2.78 -4.18
N LEU A 38 7.45 2.26 -3.33
CA LEU A 38 8.67 2.95 -2.90
C LEU A 38 9.64 3.30 -4.06
N HIS A 39 9.64 2.49 -5.11
CA HIS A 39 10.50 2.68 -6.28
C HIS A 39 10.02 3.81 -7.21
N LEU A 40 8.90 4.48 -6.90
CA LEU A 40 8.49 5.70 -7.60
C LEU A 40 9.31 6.92 -7.17
N TRP A 41 10.00 6.85 -6.03
CA TRP A 41 10.95 7.87 -5.62
C TRP A 41 12.32 7.63 -6.27
N PRO A 42 13.01 8.71 -6.70
CA PRO A 42 14.41 8.61 -7.10
C PRO A 42 15.26 8.18 -5.91
N ASP A 43 16.40 7.54 -6.18
CA ASP A 43 17.22 6.86 -5.17
C ASP A 43 17.60 7.81 -4.01
N GLU A 44 17.95 9.06 -4.33
CA GLU A 44 18.36 10.09 -3.38
C GLU A 44 17.25 10.58 -2.44
N ALA A 45 15.99 10.45 -2.84
CA ALA A 45 14.82 10.90 -2.06
C ALA A 45 13.99 9.73 -1.51
N ARG A 46 14.43 8.49 -1.72
CA ARG A 46 13.68 7.30 -1.36
C ARG A 46 13.58 7.16 0.17
N PRO A 47 12.35 7.14 0.75
CA PRO A 47 12.19 6.85 2.16
C PRO A 47 12.78 5.49 2.55
N LYS A 48 13.40 5.40 3.73
CA LYS A 48 13.87 4.11 4.25
C LYS A 48 12.66 3.28 4.71
N ALA A 49 12.61 2.02 4.31
CA ALA A 49 11.63 1.10 4.85
C ALA A 49 11.97 0.79 6.31
N GLU A 50 10.97 0.82 7.18
CA GLU A 50 11.16 0.59 8.63
C GLU A 50 10.62 -0.78 9.07
N LEU A 51 9.68 -1.36 8.32
CA LEU A 51 8.96 -2.59 8.66
C LEU A 51 8.65 -3.41 7.40
N ARG A 52 8.71 -4.74 7.50
CA ARG A 52 8.09 -5.66 6.54
C ARG A 52 6.86 -6.29 7.19
N THR A 53 5.68 -5.99 6.66
CA THR A 53 4.40 -6.54 7.15
C THR A 53 3.88 -7.61 6.20
N MET A 54 2.95 -8.43 6.70
CA MET A 54 2.33 -9.54 5.94
C MET A 54 3.33 -10.62 5.48
N ALA A 55 4.49 -10.72 6.14
CA ALA A 55 5.46 -11.78 5.86
C ALA A 55 4.92 -13.19 6.23
N GLY A 56 3.80 -13.25 6.97
CA GLY A 56 3.11 -14.50 7.30
C GLY A 56 2.44 -15.19 6.12
N ASP A 57 2.23 -14.47 5.01
CA ASP A 57 1.66 -15.04 3.77
C ASP A 57 2.72 -15.82 2.96
N LEU A 58 4.00 -15.71 3.30
CA LEU A 58 5.07 -16.48 2.67
C LEU A 58 5.10 -17.91 3.21
N PRO A 59 5.22 -18.93 2.34
CA PRO A 59 5.46 -20.31 2.79
C PRO A 59 6.74 -20.47 3.60
N ASP A 60 7.76 -19.66 3.30
CA ASP A 60 9.04 -19.64 3.98
C ASP A 60 9.56 -18.19 4.11
N ALA A 61 9.37 -17.60 5.29
CA ALA A 61 9.83 -16.25 5.59
C ALA A 61 11.34 -16.15 5.88
N SER A 62 12.05 -17.28 6.05
CA SER A 62 13.49 -17.27 6.37
C SER A 62 14.36 -16.77 5.21
N LYS A 63 13.80 -16.71 4.00
CA LYS A 63 14.45 -16.16 2.79
C LYS A 63 14.43 -14.64 2.74
N LEU A 64 13.69 -13.98 3.61
CA LEU A 64 13.68 -12.52 3.68
C LEU A 64 14.99 -12.02 4.33
N PRO A 65 15.58 -10.93 3.83
CA PRO A 65 16.67 -10.25 4.52
C PRO A 65 16.26 -9.84 5.95
N ASP A 66 17.21 -9.84 6.88
CA ASP A 66 17.01 -9.51 8.29
C ASP A 66 17.47 -8.07 8.65
N ASP A 67 17.57 -7.20 7.65
CA ASP A 67 17.94 -5.78 7.76
C ASP A 67 16.82 -4.91 8.38
N ILE A 68 15.56 -5.33 8.26
CA ILE A 68 14.40 -4.75 8.96
C ILE A 68 13.43 -5.85 9.39
N ALA A 69 12.67 -5.58 10.45
CA ALA A 69 11.82 -6.58 11.09
C ALA A 69 10.81 -7.23 10.12
N ASN A 70 10.86 -8.56 10.03
CA ASN A 70 9.93 -9.39 9.27
C ASN A 70 8.71 -9.77 10.13
N LEU A 71 7.61 -9.02 9.98
CA LEU A 71 6.40 -9.17 10.79
C LEU A 71 5.31 -9.95 10.05
N LYS A 72 4.68 -10.89 10.78
CA LYS A 72 3.53 -11.65 10.25
C LYS A 72 2.37 -10.75 9.83
N SER A 73 2.16 -9.65 10.54
CA SER A 73 1.11 -8.65 10.27
C SER A 73 1.59 -7.26 10.71
N HIS A 74 0.70 -6.28 10.68
CA HIS A 74 0.95 -4.91 11.13
C HIS A 74 1.13 -4.83 12.66
N THR A 75 1.81 -3.79 13.13
CA THR A 75 1.97 -3.51 14.56
C THR A 75 0.86 -2.59 15.10
N VAL A 76 0.69 -2.58 16.43
CA VAL A 76 -0.16 -1.60 17.11
C VAL A 76 0.37 -0.17 16.89
N SER A 77 1.69 0.03 16.90
CA SER A 77 2.31 1.34 16.67
C SER A 77 2.03 1.88 15.26
N PHE A 78 1.97 1.01 14.25
CA PHE A 78 1.58 1.37 12.89
C PHE A 78 0.15 1.91 12.85
N TYR A 79 -0.81 1.18 13.43
CA TYR A 79 -2.20 1.64 13.48
C TYR A 79 -2.39 2.88 14.33
N ALA A 80 -1.63 3.04 15.43
CA ALA A 80 -1.66 4.26 16.23
C ALA A 80 -1.23 5.49 15.42
N LYS A 81 -0.21 5.35 14.54
CA LYS A 81 0.24 6.42 13.64
C LYS A 81 -0.85 6.79 12.63
N LEU A 82 -1.52 5.79 12.04
CA LEU A 82 -2.64 6.02 11.12
C LEU A 82 -3.84 6.67 11.81
N LEU A 83 -4.21 6.22 13.01
CA LEU A 83 -5.31 6.82 13.77
C LEU A 83 -5.02 8.30 14.07
N ARG A 84 -3.79 8.63 14.50
CA ARG A 84 -3.38 10.03 14.73
C ARG A 84 -3.46 10.87 13.46
N ALA A 85 -3.02 10.33 12.32
CA ALA A 85 -3.12 11.02 11.04
C ALA A 85 -4.58 11.29 10.67
N TRP A 86 -5.47 10.31 10.85
CA TRP A 86 -6.89 10.46 10.57
C TRP A 86 -7.57 11.51 11.45
N ILE A 87 -7.24 11.53 12.75
CA ILE A 87 -7.70 12.56 13.69
C ILE A 87 -7.23 13.95 13.22
N ALA A 88 -5.96 14.08 12.83
CA ALA A 88 -5.41 15.35 12.32
C ALA A 88 -6.09 15.80 11.02
N MET A 89 -6.58 14.86 10.21
CA MET A 89 -7.39 15.14 9.02
C MET A 89 -8.86 15.45 9.34
N GLY A 90 -9.28 15.43 10.61
CA GLY A 90 -10.67 15.62 11.01
C GLY A 90 -11.58 14.47 10.59
N PHE A 91 -11.07 13.24 10.63
CA PHE A 91 -11.75 12.01 10.22
C PHE A 91 -12.24 12.01 8.76
N ARG A 92 -11.54 12.74 7.87
CA ARG A 92 -11.86 12.81 6.45
C ARG A 92 -11.16 11.72 5.66
N ASN A 93 -11.86 11.16 4.68
CA ASN A 93 -11.33 10.17 3.74
C ASN A 93 -11.42 10.76 2.32
N PRO A 94 -10.32 11.32 1.78
CA PRO A 94 -10.31 11.87 0.43
C PRO A 94 -10.66 10.80 -0.61
N LYS A 95 -11.49 11.14 -1.59
CA LYS A 95 -11.79 10.26 -2.72
C LYS A 95 -10.72 10.44 -3.79
N ILE A 96 -10.19 9.33 -4.28
CA ILE A 96 -9.22 9.33 -5.38
C ILE A 96 -9.92 8.84 -6.64
N GLU A 97 -10.09 9.74 -7.61
CA GLU A 97 -10.70 9.41 -8.89
C GLU A 97 -9.66 8.82 -9.84
N VAL A 98 -10.00 7.70 -10.49
CA VAL A 98 -9.15 7.03 -11.48
C VAL A 98 -10.02 6.70 -12.70
N MET A 99 -9.64 7.23 -13.86
CA MET A 99 -10.52 7.23 -15.04
C MET A 99 -10.66 5.86 -15.71
N GLY A 100 -9.62 5.02 -15.69
CA GLY A 100 -9.62 3.73 -16.37
C GLY A 100 -9.87 2.55 -15.43
N LYS A 101 -10.37 1.45 -15.98
CA LYS A 101 -10.51 0.17 -15.29
C LYS A 101 -9.89 -0.96 -16.12
N ILE A 102 -9.10 -1.80 -15.48
CA ILE A 102 -8.57 -3.04 -16.06
C ILE A 102 -9.50 -4.16 -15.61
N VAL A 103 -10.00 -4.93 -16.57
CA VAL A 103 -10.82 -6.13 -16.32
C VAL A 103 -9.89 -7.34 -16.40
N ALA A 104 -9.94 -8.19 -15.38
CA ALA A 104 -9.24 -9.47 -15.36
C ALA A 104 -9.96 -10.50 -16.23
#